data_AF-A0A967Z819-F1
#
_entry.id   AF-A0A967Z819-F1
#
_cell.length_a   1.000
_cell.length_b   1.000
_cell.length_c   1.000
_cell.angle_alpha   90.00
_cell.angle_beta   90.00
_cell.angle_gamma   90.00
#
_symmetry.space_group_name_H-M   'P 1'
#
loop_
_entity.id
_entity.type
_entity.pdbx_description
1 polymer ?
#
loop_
_entity_poly.entity_id
_entity_poly.type
_entity_poly.pdbx_seq_one_letter_code
_entity_poly.pdbx_strand_id
1 'polypeptide(L)'
;MRQHAAIIVAGLLGAACSPSGQGPTGEPQADPAAGTQPERRANVHDGLPSLAELADGWNTINPGGDTMCVYGTPYGFFVRPDDPRKLLVTFPGGGACWS
;
A
#
# COMPACT_ATOMS: atom_id res chain seq x y z
N MET A 1 -53.91 36.38 -16.49
CA MET A 1 -53.23 36.88 -15.28
C MET A 1 -51.82 36.32 -15.28
N ARG A 2 -50.83 37.22 -15.30
CA ARG A 2 -49.41 36.92 -15.34
C ARG A 2 -48.92 36.56 -13.94
N GLN A 3 -48.29 35.41 -13.76
CA GLN A 3 -47.45 35.15 -12.60
C GLN A 3 -46.05 34.81 -13.10
N HIS A 4 -45.20 35.82 -13.08
CA HIS A 4 -43.76 35.69 -13.15
C HIS A 4 -43.29 35.27 -11.75
N ALA A 5 -42.96 33.99 -11.57
CA ALA A 5 -42.13 33.57 -10.45
C ALA A 5 -40.68 33.86 -10.84
N ALA A 6 -40.19 35.04 -10.49
CA ALA A 6 -38.80 35.43 -10.66
C ALA A 6 -37.94 34.62 -9.68
N ILE A 7 -37.21 33.63 -10.21
CA ILE A 7 -36.11 33.00 -9.48
C ILE A 7 -34.93 33.98 -9.53
N ILE A 8 -34.71 34.70 -8.44
CA ILE A 8 -33.53 35.53 -8.25
C ILE A 8 -32.37 34.59 -7.91
N VAL A 9 -31.56 34.23 -8.92
CA VAL A 9 -30.22 33.68 -8.71
C VAL A 9 -29.32 34.84 -8.30
N ALA A 10 -29.19 35.05 -7.00
CA ALA A 10 -28.16 35.93 -6.45
C ALA A 10 -26.83 35.15 -6.44
N GLY A 11 -26.09 35.23 -7.54
CA GLY A 11 -24.65 34.97 -7.51
C GLY A 11 -23.96 36.14 -6.81
N LEU A 12 -23.02 35.84 -5.91
CA LEU A 12 -21.97 36.75 -5.44
C LEU A 12 -21.03 36.01 -4.46
N LEU A 13 -19.85 35.67 -4.99
CA LEU A 13 -18.49 35.91 -4.46
C LEU A 13 -17.58 34.71 -4.69
N GLY A 14 -16.70 34.87 -5.68
CA GLY A 14 -15.55 34.01 -5.89
C GLY A 14 -14.56 34.15 -4.74
N ALA A 15 -14.23 33.02 -4.12
CA ALA A 15 -12.95 32.83 -3.47
C ALA A 15 -12.02 32.19 -4.50
N ALA A 16 -11.26 33.02 -5.21
CA ALA A 16 -10.08 32.56 -5.93
C ALA A 16 -8.97 32.30 -4.91
N CYS A 17 -8.65 31.02 -4.66
CA CYS A 17 -7.34 30.61 -4.19
C CYS A 17 -6.77 29.62 -5.21
N SER A 18 -5.59 29.96 -5.67
CA SER A 18 -4.92 29.54 -6.90
C SER A 18 -4.83 28.02 -7.12
N PRO A 19 -4.93 27.54 -8.38
CA PRO A 19 -4.37 26.27 -8.79
C PRO A 19 -2.94 26.52 -9.29
N SER A 20 -1.93 26.38 -8.43
CA SER A 20 -0.52 26.37 -8.86
C SER A 20 0.37 25.76 -7.77
N GLY A 21 0.15 24.48 -7.49
CA GLY A 21 1.23 23.63 -7.03
C GLY A 21 1.93 23.08 -8.27
N GLN A 22 2.98 23.75 -8.73
CA GLN A 22 3.97 23.10 -9.58
C GLN A 22 4.47 21.87 -8.79
N GLY A 23 4.00 20.67 -9.15
CA GLY A 23 4.80 19.49 -8.86
C GLY A 23 6.16 19.68 -9.51
N PRO A 24 7.27 19.27 -8.88
CA PRO A 24 8.54 19.27 -9.57
C PRO A 24 8.33 18.44 -10.84
N THR A 25 8.45 19.06 -12.00
CA THR A 25 8.77 18.34 -13.24
C THR A 25 10.20 17.86 -13.07
N GLY A 26 10.39 16.90 -12.16
CA GLY A 26 11.50 16.00 -12.24
C GLY A 26 11.22 15.14 -13.45
N GLU A 27 12.04 15.31 -14.48
CA GLU A 27 12.30 14.24 -15.44
C GLU A 27 12.37 12.90 -14.67
N PRO A 28 11.91 11.77 -15.23
CA PRO A 28 12.28 10.48 -14.68
C PRO A 28 13.81 10.48 -14.64
N GLN A 29 14.38 10.70 -13.46
CA GLN A 29 15.79 10.45 -13.24
C GLN A 29 15.91 8.95 -13.47
N ALA A 30 16.35 8.60 -14.68
CA ALA A 30 16.94 7.32 -14.92
C ALA A 30 18.06 7.21 -13.89
N ASP A 31 17.84 6.40 -12.86
CA ASP A 31 18.85 6.08 -11.88
C ASP A 31 20.09 5.63 -12.67
N PRO A 32 21.22 6.36 -12.65
CA PRO A 32 22.41 5.98 -13.39
C PRO A 32 23.17 4.84 -12.67
N ALA A 33 22.43 4.00 -11.96
CA ALA A 33 22.90 2.83 -11.26
C ALA A 33 21.97 1.64 -11.56
N ALA A 34 21.79 1.34 -12.85
CA ALA A 34 21.80 -0.05 -13.30
C ALA A 34 23.21 -0.66 -13.09
N GLY A 35 23.71 -0.55 -11.86
CA GLY A 35 24.83 -1.32 -11.37
C GLY A 35 24.33 -2.74 -11.20
N THR A 36 25.11 -3.71 -11.65
CA THR A 36 24.91 -5.11 -11.34
C THR A 36 24.80 -5.20 -9.82
N GLN A 37 23.60 -5.45 -9.29
CA GLN A 37 23.40 -5.73 -7.86
C GLN A 37 23.31 -7.24 -7.68
N PRO A 38 24.44 -7.98 -7.68
CA PRO A 38 24.41 -9.38 -7.30
C PRO A 38 23.97 -9.56 -5.83
N GLU A 39 24.02 -8.49 -5.01
CA GLU A 39 23.84 -8.60 -3.55
C GLU A 39 22.42 -8.27 -3.06
N ARG A 40 21.62 -7.48 -3.80
CA ARG A 40 20.19 -7.29 -3.45
C ARG A 40 19.36 -8.58 -3.63
N ARG A 41 19.91 -9.56 -4.34
CA ARG A 41 19.29 -10.87 -4.60
C ARG A 41 19.66 -11.95 -3.59
N ALA A 42 20.56 -11.68 -2.64
CA ALA A 42 20.88 -12.63 -1.58
C ALA A 42 19.78 -12.56 -0.50
N ASN A 43 18.77 -13.42 -0.66
CA ASN A 43 17.73 -13.83 0.30
C ASN A 43 17.55 -12.94 1.56
N VAL A 44 16.68 -11.93 1.47
CA VAL A 44 16.28 -11.04 2.59
C VAL A 44 15.36 -11.76 3.60
N HIS A 45 15.25 -13.08 3.52
CA HIS A 45 14.28 -13.90 4.24
C HIS A 45 14.97 -15.07 4.96
N ASP A 46 16.14 -14.82 5.55
CA ASP A 46 16.86 -15.79 6.35
C ASP A 46 15.93 -16.40 7.41
N GLY A 47 15.70 -17.71 7.32
CA GLY A 47 14.83 -18.46 8.24
C GLY A 47 13.37 -18.63 7.81
N LEU A 48 12.94 -18.07 6.67
CA LEU A 48 11.60 -18.33 6.10
C LEU A 48 11.66 -19.39 4.98
N PRO A 49 10.60 -20.18 4.79
CA PRO A 49 10.52 -21.11 3.67
C PRO A 49 10.40 -20.35 2.34
N SER A 50 11.06 -20.87 1.33
CA SER A 50 10.81 -20.54 -0.07
C SER A 50 9.42 -21.03 -0.51
N LEU A 51 8.88 -20.45 -1.58
CA LEU A 51 7.58 -20.86 -2.11
C LEU A 51 7.53 -22.35 -2.52
N ALA A 52 8.68 -22.93 -2.90
CA ALA A 52 8.79 -24.33 -3.31
C ALA A 52 8.74 -25.31 -2.12
N GLU A 53 8.98 -24.84 -0.91
CA GLU A 53 8.96 -25.65 0.33
C GLU A 53 7.57 -25.67 0.99
N LEU A 54 6.64 -24.87 0.49
CA LEU A 54 5.27 -24.78 1.02
C LEU A 54 4.41 -25.94 0.52
N ALA A 55 3.50 -26.40 1.37
CA ALA A 55 2.47 -27.34 0.95
C ALA A 55 1.48 -26.65 -0.01
N ASP A 56 0.83 -27.45 -0.85
CA ASP A 56 -0.32 -26.99 -1.61
C ASP A 56 -1.42 -26.50 -0.64
N GLY A 57 -2.01 -25.34 -0.93
CA GLY A 57 -3.02 -24.73 -0.04
C GLY A 57 -2.43 -23.74 0.97
N TRP A 58 -3.13 -23.54 2.09
CA TRP A 58 -2.77 -22.51 3.07
C TRP A 58 -1.70 -23.01 4.05
N ASN A 59 -0.62 -22.24 4.16
CA ASN A 59 0.50 -22.46 5.06
C ASN A 59 0.56 -21.33 6.09
N THR A 60 0.78 -21.66 7.36
CA THR A 60 1.01 -20.66 8.41
C THR A 60 2.50 -20.35 8.50
N ILE A 61 2.86 -19.07 8.38
CA ILE A 61 4.22 -18.58 8.53
C ILE A 61 4.35 -17.81 9.83
N ASN A 62 5.29 -18.24 10.67
CA ASN A 62 5.69 -17.54 11.89
C ASN A 62 7.09 -16.95 11.64
N PRO A 63 7.21 -15.65 11.32
CA PRO A 63 8.51 -15.09 10.94
C PRO A 63 9.50 -14.98 12.11
N GLY A 64 9.02 -15.06 13.36
CA GLY A 64 9.86 -14.93 14.54
C GLY A 64 10.47 -13.52 14.67
N GLY A 65 11.65 -13.46 15.32
CA GLY A 65 12.34 -12.20 15.63
C GLY A 65 11.53 -11.31 16.58
N ASP A 66 11.69 -10.00 16.43
CA ASP A 66 11.03 -8.99 17.28
C ASP A 66 9.57 -8.69 16.85
N THR A 67 9.03 -9.38 15.83
CA THR A 67 7.70 -9.12 15.30
C THR A 67 6.61 -9.77 16.17
N MET A 68 5.70 -8.95 16.70
CA MET A 68 4.65 -9.41 17.62
C MET A 68 3.31 -8.69 17.39
N CYS A 69 2.24 -9.29 17.90
CA CYS A 69 0.93 -8.66 18.01
C CYS A 69 0.90 -7.68 19.20
N VAL A 70 -0.10 -6.79 19.24
CA VAL A 70 -0.25 -5.75 20.29
C VAL A 70 -0.29 -6.29 21.73
N TYR A 71 -0.73 -7.53 21.92
CA TYR A 71 -0.75 -8.21 23.23
C TYR A 71 0.53 -9.00 23.55
N GLY A 72 1.61 -8.78 22.78
CA GLY A 72 2.90 -9.45 22.98
C GLY A 72 2.94 -10.91 22.53
N THR A 73 1.91 -11.41 21.86
CA THR A 73 1.93 -12.76 21.28
C THR A 73 2.69 -12.79 19.96
N PRO A 74 3.27 -13.93 19.55
CA PRO A 74 3.92 -14.06 18.24
C PRO A 74 3.00 -13.66 17.09
N TYR A 75 3.54 -12.93 16.12
CA TYR A 75 2.85 -12.63 14.87
C TYR A 75 2.92 -13.84 13.91
N GLY A 76 1.88 -14.01 13.09
CA GLY A 76 1.85 -14.99 12.02
C GLY A 76 0.94 -14.57 10.87
N PHE A 77 1.19 -15.10 9.68
CA PHE A 77 0.41 -14.84 8.48
C PHE A 77 0.23 -16.11 7.64
N PHE A 78 -0.68 -16.07 6.67
CA PHE A 78 -0.99 -17.22 5.82
C PHE A 78 -0.49 -17.00 4.40
N VAL A 79 0.13 -18.04 3.83
CA VAL A 79 0.61 -18.05 2.44
C VAL A 79 0.01 -19.24 1.72
N ARG A 80 -0.49 -19.02 0.51
CA ARG A 80 -0.84 -20.08 -0.43
C ARG A 80 0.02 -19.93 -1.68
N PRO A 81 0.89 -20.91 -2.00
CA PRO A 81 1.72 -20.84 -3.19
C PRO A 81 0.85 -20.92 -4.46
N ASP A 82 1.20 -20.13 -5.48
CA ASP A 82 0.61 -20.08 -6.82
C ASP A 82 1.62 -19.42 -7.79
N ASP A 83 1.21 -18.91 -8.96
CA ASP A 83 2.09 -18.20 -9.91
C ASP A 83 2.87 -17.06 -9.21
N PRO A 84 4.21 -17.16 -9.06
CA PRO A 84 5.01 -16.19 -8.33
C PRO A 84 5.06 -14.80 -9.01
N ARG A 85 4.51 -14.67 -10.22
CA ARG A 85 4.36 -13.39 -10.93
C ARG A 85 3.02 -12.70 -10.62
N LYS A 86 2.11 -13.36 -9.89
CA LYS A 86 0.79 -12.85 -9.51
C LYS A 86 0.65 -12.87 -7.99
N LEU A 87 0.97 -11.75 -7.36
CA LEU A 87 0.93 -11.62 -5.92
C LEU A 87 -0.34 -10.90 -5.46
N LEU A 88 -1.05 -11.49 -4.51
CA LEU A 88 -2.08 -10.84 -3.70
C LEU A 88 -1.59 -10.74 -2.26
N VAL A 89 -1.55 -9.53 -1.71
CA VAL A 89 -1.31 -9.28 -0.29
C VAL A 89 -2.54 -8.59 0.28
N THR A 90 -3.11 -9.16 1.33
CA THR A 90 -4.27 -8.58 2.01
C THR A 90 -3.93 -8.30 3.48
N PHE A 91 -4.36 -7.13 3.93
CA PHE A 91 -4.31 -6.75 5.34
C PHE A 91 -5.75 -6.66 5.83
N PRO A 92 -6.27 -7.69 6.53
CA PRO A 92 -7.62 -7.63 7.06
C PRO A 92 -7.71 -6.47 8.06
N GLY A 93 -8.70 -5.60 7.87
CA GLY A 93 -8.94 -4.46 8.76
C GLY A 93 -9.70 -4.84 10.03
N GLY A 94 -9.78 -3.91 10.98
CA GLY A 94 -10.52 -4.10 12.24
C GLY A 94 -10.58 -2.85 13.13
N GLY A 95 -10.46 -1.66 12.56
CA GLY A 95 -10.25 -0.43 13.34
C GLY A 95 -8.84 -0.36 13.95
N ALA A 96 -8.64 0.58 14.87
CA ALA A 96 -7.41 0.70 15.66
C ALA A 96 -7.71 1.36 17.02
N CYS A 97 -6.75 1.31 17.95
CA CYS A 97 -6.81 1.94 19.27
C CYS A 97 -5.69 2.97 19.40
N TRP A 98 -5.94 4.08 20.11
CA TRP A 98 -5.02 5.24 20.20
C TRP A 98 -4.74 5.74 21.63
N SER A 99 -5.22 5.04 22.66
CA SER A 99 -5.08 5.42 24.08
C SER A 99 -4.96 4.20 24.98
#